data_AF-A0A2M9LMH1-F1
#
_entry.id   AF-A0A2M9LMH1-F1
#
_cell.length_a   1.000
_cell.length_b   1.000
_cell.length_c   1.000
_cell.angle_alpha   90.00
_cell.angle_beta   90.00
_cell.angle_gamma   90.00
#
_symmetry.space_group_name_H-M   'P 1'
#
loop_
_entity.id
_entity.type
_entity.pdbx_description
1 polymer ?
#
loop_
_entity_poly.entity_id
_entity_poly.type
_entity_poly.pdbx_seq_one_letter_code
_entity_poly.pdbx_strand_id
1 'polypeptide(L)'
;MLAPLVAANRNGAGPVGDQHDAPDRVHEAAAEIKEELSTTLGEARSGLASLQQEIADLRTVVEELRPRPAATAETTTAAVSKEHGDLLKTAARVSSASLLCHRDIWEFITGHAGRHPHFRVPPQVADEGDQRIRAALSGRSLIALLISLHSIKHTANDGDGDRELATTVYERIEESLTGLTPSGTPVTITLDDRTAAPTTPPAANDAESDDEPVNTGTPPASTEPDTDPGEEADPAAA
;
A
#
# COMPACT_ATOMS: atom_id res chain seq x y z
N MET A 1 46.96 -17.25 -39.07
CA MET A 1 47.95 -17.28 -40.17
C MET A 1 49.03 -16.26 -39.87
N LEU A 2 50.28 -16.64 -40.14
CA LEU A 2 51.52 -15.96 -39.73
C LEU A 2 51.74 -14.59 -40.39
N ALA A 3 52.52 -13.75 -39.71
CA ALA A 3 53.07 -12.47 -40.16
C ALA A 3 54.00 -12.59 -41.39
N PRO A 4 54.53 -11.47 -41.92
CA PRO A 4 55.86 -11.10 -41.42
C PRO A 4 56.13 -9.60 -41.20
N LEU A 5 57.02 -9.38 -40.24
CA LEU A 5 57.84 -8.18 -40.03
C LEU A 5 58.71 -7.88 -41.27
N VAL A 6 58.90 -6.59 -41.56
CA VAL A 6 60.17 -6.06 -42.07
C VAL A 6 60.52 -4.82 -41.25
N ALA A 7 61.72 -4.84 -40.68
CA ALA A 7 62.27 -3.79 -39.84
C ALA A 7 63.41 -3.04 -40.53
N ALA A 8 63.64 -1.81 -40.04
CA ALA A 8 64.88 -1.03 -40.03
C ALA A 8 65.30 -0.36 -41.35
N ASN A 9 65.91 0.83 -41.38
CA ASN A 9 66.15 1.94 -40.44
C ASN A 9 66.89 2.99 -41.30
N ARG A 10 66.62 4.30 -41.18
CA ARG A 10 67.57 5.34 -41.60
C ARG A 10 67.52 6.52 -40.64
N ASN A 11 68.58 6.60 -39.83
CA ASN A 11 68.96 7.70 -38.97
C ASN A 11 69.14 9.01 -39.77
N GLY A 12 68.68 10.12 -39.18
CA GLY A 12 69.02 11.48 -39.57
C GLY A 12 68.83 12.41 -38.37
N ALA A 13 69.84 13.22 -38.09
CA ALA A 13 70.02 14.07 -36.92
C ALA A 13 68.90 15.10 -36.66
N GLY A 14 68.67 15.45 -35.39
CA GLY A 14 67.90 16.64 -34.97
C GLY A 14 68.68 17.95 -35.20
N PRO A 15 68.27 19.11 -34.63
CA PRO A 15 67.18 19.35 -33.68
C PRO A 15 66.28 20.57 -34.05
N VAL A 16 65.28 20.85 -33.19
CA VAL A 16 64.52 22.13 -33.10
C VAL A 16 63.45 22.36 -34.18
N GLY A 17 62.19 22.02 -33.85
CA GLY A 17 61.03 22.42 -34.67
C GLY A 17 59.66 22.06 -34.08
N ASP A 18 59.55 20.98 -33.29
CA ASP A 18 58.23 20.39 -33.00
C ASP A 18 57.53 20.88 -31.73
N GLN A 19 58.05 21.91 -31.04
CA GLN A 19 57.40 22.44 -29.84
C GLN A 19 56.33 23.51 -30.16
N HIS A 20 56.31 24.05 -31.39
CA HIS A 20 55.28 25.00 -31.84
C HIS A 20 54.06 24.32 -32.48
N ASP A 21 54.14 23.04 -32.84
CA ASP A 21 53.05 22.30 -33.50
C ASP A 21 52.07 21.66 -32.49
N ALA A 22 52.53 21.41 -31.27
CA ALA A 22 51.70 20.89 -30.18
C ALA A 22 50.55 21.84 -29.73
N PRO A 23 50.77 23.15 -29.52
CA PRO A 23 49.68 24.06 -29.16
C PRO A 23 48.65 24.21 -30.29
N ASP A 24 49.09 24.23 -31.56
CA ASP A 24 48.19 24.37 -32.70
C ASP A 24 47.26 23.15 -32.85
N ARG A 25 47.78 21.93 -32.66
CA ARG A 25 46.96 20.70 -32.63
C ARG A 25 45.95 20.66 -31.48
N VAL A 26 46.32 21.20 -30.31
CA VAL A 26 45.40 21.30 -29.17
C VAL A 26 44.32 22.34 -29.44
N HIS A 27 44.65 23.45 -30.11
CA HIS A 27 43.67 24.46 -30.53
C HIS A 27 42.71 23.93 -31.60
N GLU A 28 43.20 23.13 -32.55
CA GLU A 28 42.39 22.47 -33.57
C GLU A 28 41.44 21.43 -32.96
N ALA A 29 41.95 20.53 -32.10
CA ALA A 29 41.11 19.57 -31.39
C ALA A 29 40.08 20.23 -30.46
N ALA A 30 40.44 21.35 -29.82
CA ALA A 30 39.49 22.11 -28.99
C ALA A 30 38.41 22.80 -29.84
N ALA A 31 38.72 23.23 -31.06
CA ALA A 31 37.75 23.79 -31.98
C ALA A 31 36.77 22.72 -32.49
N GLU A 32 37.27 21.53 -32.82
CA GLU A 32 36.46 20.38 -33.25
C GLU A 32 35.51 19.92 -32.13
N ILE A 33 36.02 19.72 -30.91
CA ILE A 33 35.18 19.38 -29.74
C ILE A 33 34.11 20.45 -29.49
N LYS A 34 34.47 21.73 -29.62
CA LYS A 34 33.50 22.82 -29.43
C LYS A 34 32.40 22.79 -30.51
N GLU A 35 32.75 22.48 -31.74
CA GLU A 35 31.80 22.35 -32.86
C GLU A 35 30.86 21.16 -32.63
N GLU A 36 31.40 19.98 -32.28
CA GLU A 36 30.61 18.80 -31.92
C GLU A 36 29.67 19.07 -30.73
N LEU A 37 30.17 19.74 -29.69
CA LEU A 37 29.40 20.05 -28.48
C LEU A 37 28.29 21.09 -28.79
N SER A 38 28.57 22.04 -29.69
CA SER A 38 27.55 22.99 -30.15
C SER A 38 26.46 22.32 -30.99
N THR A 39 26.84 21.34 -31.81
CA THR A 39 25.92 20.55 -32.65
C THR A 39 25.02 19.69 -31.78
N THR A 40 25.60 18.89 -30.88
CA THR A 40 24.86 18.04 -29.94
C THR A 40 23.94 18.84 -29.02
N LEU A 41 24.38 20.02 -28.55
CA LEU A 41 23.52 20.92 -27.77
C LEU A 41 22.35 21.46 -28.60
N GLY A 42 22.57 21.76 -29.88
CA GLY A 42 21.53 22.18 -30.83
C GLY A 42 20.49 21.08 -31.06
N GLU A 43 20.94 19.84 -31.25
CA GLU A 43 20.08 18.66 -31.38
C GLU A 43 19.27 18.42 -30.11
N ALA A 44 19.90 18.45 -28.94
CA ALA A 44 19.22 18.27 -27.65
C ALA A 44 18.16 19.35 -27.41
N ARG A 45 18.45 20.61 -27.73
CA ARG A 45 17.47 21.71 -27.62
C ARG A 45 16.31 21.54 -28.59
N SER A 46 16.59 21.09 -29.81
CA SER A 46 15.54 20.81 -30.81
C SER A 46 14.65 19.65 -30.36
N GLY A 47 15.23 18.59 -29.80
CA GLY A 47 14.48 17.47 -29.22
C GLY A 47 13.60 17.89 -28.04
N LEU A 48 14.13 18.74 -27.15
CA LEU A 48 13.37 19.26 -26.02
C LEU A 48 12.20 20.15 -26.46
N ALA A 49 12.40 20.99 -27.47
CA ALA A 49 11.33 21.80 -28.06
C ALA A 49 10.24 20.91 -28.70
N SER A 50 10.62 19.85 -29.40
CA SER A 50 9.68 18.87 -29.98
C SER A 50 8.84 18.19 -28.89
N LEU A 51 9.48 17.75 -27.80
CA LEU A 51 8.77 17.09 -26.69
C LEU A 51 7.82 18.06 -25.96
N GLN A 52 8.24 19.32 -25.79
CA GLN A 52 7.36 20.35 -25.21
C GLN A 52 6.13 20.61 -26.07
N GLN A 53 6.28 20.59 -27.40
CA GLN A 53 5.16 20.72 -28.33
C GLN A 53 4.22 19.52 -28.22
N GLU A 54 4.76 18.30 -28.21
CA GLU A 54 3.95 17.07 -28.07
C GLU A 54 3.17 17.05 -26.74
N ILE A 55 3.80 17.51 -25.65
CA ILE A 55 3.11 17.68 -24.35
C ILE A 55 1.99 18.73 -24.44
N ALA A 56 2.21 19.83 -25.16
CA ALA A 56 1.18 20.86 -25.36
C ALA A 56 0.02 20.34 -26.21
N ASP A 57 0.31 19.57 -27.25
CA ASP A 57 -0.69 18.95 -28.12
C ASP A 57 -1.48 17.89 -27.35
N LEU A 58 -0.82 17.00 -26.61
CA LEU A 58 -1.46 16.02 -25.74
C LEU A 58 -2.33 16.68 -24.68
N ARG A 59 -1.89 17.79 -24.08
CA ARG A 59 -2.72 18.57 -23.14
C ARG A 59 -3.98 19.10 -23.82
N THR A 60 -3.86 19.60 -25.04
CA THR A 60 -5.02 20.07 -25.83
C THR A 60 -5.98 18.92 -26.10
N VAL A 61 -5.48 17.78 -26.56
CA VAL A 61 -6.28 16.56 -26.80
C VAL A 61 -6.94 16.07 -25.51
N VAL A 62 -6.24 16.08 -24.37
CA VAL A 62 -6.80 15.72 -23.06
C VAL A 62 -7.90 16.69 -22.61
N GLU A 63 -7.75 17.98 -22.91
CA GLU A 63 -8.80 18.98 -22.65
C GLU A 63 -10.00 18.83 -23.59
N GLU A 64 -9.79 18.39 -24.84
CA GLU A 64 -10.86 18.10 -25.79
C GLU A 64 -11.61 16.80 -25.45
N LEU A 65 -10.89 15.77 -24.99
CA LEU A 65 -11.44 14.49 -24.54
C LEU A 65 -11.98 14.55 -23.12
N ARG A 66 -11.65 15.60 -22.35
CA ARG A 66 -12.32 15.86 -21.07
C ARG A 66 -13.82 15.99 -21.36
N PRO A 67 -14.69 15.21 -20.69
CA PRO A 67 -16.12 15.32 -20.87
C PRO A 67 -16.56 16.77 -20.70
N ARG A 68 -16.99 17.41 -21.80
CA ARG A 68 -17.59 18.74 -21.74
C ARG A 68 -18.84 18.61 -20.88
N PRO A 69 -19.00 19.36 -19.78
CA PRO A 69 -20.23 19.31 -19.01
C PRO A 69 -21.35 19.72 -19.95
N ALA A 70 -22.19 18.75 -20.32
CA ALA A 70 -23.31 18.98 -21.20
C ALA A 70 -24.19 20.03 -20.53
N ALA A 71 -24.37 21.18 -21.21
CA ALA A 71 -25.43 22.13 -20.93
C ALA A 71 -26.78 21.52 -21.35
N THR A 72 -27.13 20.44 -20.66
CA THR A 72 -28.39 19.68 -20.61
C THR A 72 -28.30 18.55 -19.55
N ALA A 73 -27.30 18.60 -18.68
CA ALA A 73 -27.17 17.83 -17.44
C ALA A 73 -27.93 18.49 -16.26
N GLU A 74 -29.03 19.19 -16.52
CA GLU A 74 -29.84 19.82 -15.46
C GLU A 74 -30.53 18.79 -14.55
N THR A 75 -30.35 17.48 -14.81
CA THR A 75 -30.78 16.38 -13.93
C THR A 75 -29.66 15.39 -13.54
N THR A 76 -28.50 15.38 -14.22
CA THR A 76 -27.37 14.48 -13.86
C THR A 76 -26.35 15.11 -12.89
N THR A 77 -26.53 16.40 -12.57
CA THR A 77 -25.75 17.16 -11.57
C THR A 77 -26.67 17.73 -10.48
N ALA A 78 -27.74 17.03 -10.11
CA ALA A 78 -28.62 17.45 -9.02
C ALA A 78 -27.95 17.19 -7.66
N ALA A 79 -26.97 18.03 -7.29
CA ALA A 79 -26.15 17.91 -6.10
C ALA A 79 -25.26 16.65 -6.09
N VAL A 80 -24.10 16.71 -5.45
CA VAL A 80 -23.59 15.52 -4.74
C VAL A 80 -24.80 14.89 -4.06
N SER A 81 -25.15 13.62 -4.37
CA SER A 81 -26.36 12.97 -3.83
C SER A 81 -26.54 13.40 -2.38
N LYS A 82 -27.73 13.89 -2.03
CA LYS A 82 -28.01 14.41 -0.67
C LYS A 82 -27.52 13.41 0.39
N GLU A 83 -27.64 12.12 0.11
CA GLU A 83 -27.13 11.01 0.91
C GLU A 83 -25.61 11.06 1.07
N HIS A 84 -24.84 11.21 -0.01
CA HIS A 84 -23.39 11.39 0.07
C HIS A 84 -23.04 12.64 0.89
N GLY A 85 -23.73 13.76 0.67
CA GLY A 85 -23.54 14.98 1.45
C GLY A 85 -23.79 14.80 2.95
N ASP A 86 -24.84 14.09 3.32
CA ASP A 86 -25.19 13.79 4.71
C ASP A 86 -24.23 12.77 5.34
N LEU A 87 -23.70 11.83 4.56
CA LEU A 87 -22.65 10.92 4.98
C LEU A 87 -21.34 11.65 5.28
N LEU A 88 -20.94 12.62 4.43
CA LEU A 88 -19.76 13.46 4.67
C LEU A 88 -19.91 14.30 5.96
N LYS A 89 -21.12 14.83 6.24
CA LYS A 89 -21.41 15.50 7.52
C LYS A 89 -21.28 14.55 8.71
N THR A 90 -21.68 13.29 8.55
CA THR A 90 -21.51 12.28 9.59
C THR A 90 -20.05 11.97 9.83
N ALA A 91 -19.26 11.77 8.78
CA ALA A 91 -17.81 11.60 8.87
C ALA A 91 -17.12 12.80 9.54
N ALA A 92 -17.58 14.03 9.28
CA ALA A 92 -17.04 15.25 9.91
C ALA A 92 -17.20 15.27 11.44
N ARG A 93 -18.20 14.56 11.98
CA ARG A 93 -18.43 14.44 13.44
C ARG A 93 -17.52 13.40 14.09
N VAL A 94 -16.86 12.55 13.30
CA VAL A 94 -15.98 11.50 13.80
C VAL A 94 -14.62 12.12 14.14
N SER A 95 -14.29 12.18 15.43
CA SER A 95 -12.96 12.61 15.87
C SER A 95 -11.87 11.62 15.42
N SER A 96 -12.11 10.33 15.64
CA SER A 96 -11.25 9.23 15.19
C SER A 96 -12.07 7.96 14.97
N ALA A 97 -11.75 7.23 13.91
CA ALA A 97 -12.26 5.90 13.60
C ALA A 97 -11.10 4.92 13.40
N SER A 98 -11.21 3.74 13.99
CA SER A 98 -10.31 2.62 13.74
C SER A 98 -10.77 1.86 12.51
N LEU A 99 -10.01 1.94 11.41
CA LEU A 99 -10.22 1.10 10.24
C LEU A 99 -9.45 -0.22 10.41
N LEU A 100 -10.15 -1.35 10.33
CA LEU A 100 -9.57 -2.69 10.35
C LEU A 100 -9.84 -3.35 9.00
N CYS A 101 -8.78 -3.63 8.24
CA CYS A 101 -8.91 -4.19 6.89
C CYS A 101 -7.70 -5.06 6.52
N HIS A 102 -7.83 -5.77 5.40
CA HIS A 102 -6.68 -6.45 4.79
C HIS A 102 -5.66 -5.44 4.25
N ARG A 103 -4.38 -5.84 4.19
CA ARG A 103 -3.28 -5.02 3.68
C ARG A 103 -3.55 -4.50 2.27
N ASP A 104 -4.04 -5.33 1.36
CA ASP A 104 -4.33 -4.92 -0.01
C ASP A 104 -5.45 -3.85 -0.09
N ILE A 105 -6.45 -3.94 0.79
CA ILE A 105 -7.51 -2.92 0.89
C ILE A 105 -6.91 -1.60 1.38
N TRP A 106 -5.98 -1.66 2.33
CA TRP A 106 -5.26 -0.47 2.78
C TRP A 106 -4.40 0.17 1.67
N GLU A 107 -3.74 -0.65 0.85
CA GLU A 107 -2.97 -0.18 -0.30
C GLU A 107 -3.90 0.45 -1.36
N PHE A 108 -5.04 -0.15 -1.65
CA PHE A 108 -6.08 0.44 -2.50
C PHE A 108 -6.56 1.80 -1.98
N ILE A 109 -6.88 1.88 -0.68
CA ILE A 109 -7.33 3.11 -0.01
C ILE A 109 -6.27 4.21 -0.12
N THR A 110 -5.02 3.91 0.22
CA THR A 110 -3.94 4.90 0.21
C THR A 110 -3.52 5.29 -1.20
N GLY A 111 -3.60 4.39 -2.18
CA GLY A 111 -3.37 4.67 -3.59
C GLY A 111 -4.35 5.71 -4.16
N HIS A 112 -5.61 5.65 -3.74
CA HIS A 112 -6.68 6.52 -4.24
C HIS A 112 -6.89 7.78 -3.39
N ALA A 113 -7.01 7.62 -2.07
CA ALA A 113 -7.26 8.72 -1.15
C ALA A 113 -5.99 9.48 -0.77
N GLY A 114 -4.81 8.85 -0.85
CA GLY A 114 -3.52 9.44 -0.43
C GLY A 114 -3.17 10.75 -1.12
N ARG A 115 -3.67 10.97 -2.34
CA ARG A 115 -3.46 12.20 -3.12
C ARG A 115 -4.48 13.29 -2.81
N HIS A 116 -5.52 13.00 -2.03
CA HIS A 116 -6.59 13.94 -1.74
C HIS A 116 -6.13 14.98 -0.70
N PRO A 117 -6.40 16.30 -0.88
CA PRO A 117 -5.90 17.36 0.02
C PRO A 117 -6.33 17.22 1.49
N HIS A 118 -7.45 16.55 1.72
CA HIS A 118 -7.98 16.28 3.06
C HIS A 118 -7.47 14.98 3.66
N PHE A 119 -6.87 14.08 2.88
CA PHE A 119 -6.33 12.84 3.41
C PHE A 119 -5.03 13.09 4.17
N ARG A 120 -4.93 12.48 5.34
CA ARG A 120 -3.71 12.41 6.13
C ARG A 120 -3.47 10.94 6.44
N VAL A 121 -2.31 10.45 6.00
CA VAL A 121 -1.84 9.11 6.32
C VAL A 121 -1.70 9.02 7.84
N PRO A 122 -2.32 8.02 8.48
CA PRO A 122 -2.19 7.82 9.92
C PRO A 122 -0.72 7.68 10.31
N PRO A 123 -0.28 8.31 11.42
CA PRO A 123 1.11 8.20 11.88
C PRO A 123 1.47 6.79 12.34
N GLN A 124 0.46 5.98 12.67
CA GLN A 124 0.61 4.59 13.07
C GLN A 124 -0.40 3.75 12.29
N VAL A 125 0.11 2.71 11.64
CA VAL A 125 -0.66 1.62 11.05
C VAL A 125 -0.16 0.36 11.76
N ALA A 126 -1.00 -0.18 12.65
CA ALA A 126 -0.65 -1.37 13.42
C ALA A 126 -0.86 -2.62 12.56
N ASP A 127 0.10 -3.55 12.63
CA ASP A 127 -0.06 -4.90 12.09
C ASP A 127 -0.82 -5.74 13.11
N GLU A 128 -1.96 -6.30 12.69
CA GLU A 128 -2.85 -7.14 13.51
C GLU A 128 -2.62 -8.64 13.23
N GLY A 129 -1.62 -8.99 12.42
CA GLY A 129 -1.38 -10.34 11.95
C GLY A 129 -2.31 -10.75 10.81
N ASP A 130 -2.05 -11.90 10.20
CA ASP A 130 -2.87 -12.48 9.11
C ASP A 130 -3.17 -11.53 7.94
N GLN A 131 -2.20 -10.65 7.61
CA GLN A 131 -2.32 -9.59 6.61
C GLN A 131 -3.39 -8.53 6.94
N ARG A 132 -3.75 -8.38 8.21
CA ARG A 132 -4.68 -7.35 8.69
C ARG A 132 -3.92 -6.17 9.23
N ILE A 133 -4.45 -4.99 8.98
CA ILE A 133 -3.91 -3.75 9.50
C ILE A 133 -5.01 -2.96 10.21
N ARG A 134 -4.61 -2.27 11.28
CA ARG A 134 -5.45 -1.30 11.96
C ARG A 134 -4.89 0.10 11.79
N ALA A 135 -5.69 1.01 11.28
CA ALA A 135 -5.29 2.40 11.04
C ALA A 135 -6.30 3.38 11.65
N ALA A 136 -5.81 4.36 12.40
CA ALA A 136 -6.66 5.41 12.97
C ALA A 136 -6.89 6.53 11.95
N LEU A 137 -8.10 6.63 11.40
CA LEU A 137 -8.52 7.69 10.49
C LEU A 137 -9.24 8.80 11.25
N SER A 138 -8.84 10.05 11.00
CA SER A 138 -9.61 11.22 11.44
C SER A 138 -10.85 11.40 10.55
N GLY A 139 -11.87 12.11 11.03
CA GLY A 139 -13.03 12.48 10.22
C GLY A 139 -12.66 13.21 8.93
N ARG A 140 -11.59 14.02 8.94
CA ARG A 140 -11.06 14.70 7.75
C ARG A 140 -10.50 13.72 6.72
N SER A 141 -9.75 12.71 7.17
CA SER A 141 -9.26 11.62 6.29
C SER A 141 -10.41 10.75 5.79
N LEU A 142 -11.45 10.54 6.61
CA LEU A 142 -12.62 9.76 6.23
C LEU A 142 -13.47 10.47 5.17
N ILE A 143 -13.63 11.79 5.27
CA ILE A 143 -14.23 12.62 4.21
C ILE A 143 -13.46 12.45 2.89
N ALA A 144 -12.12 12.53 2.95
CA ALA A 144 -11.29 12.37 1.77
C ALA A 144 -11.47 11.00 1.12
N LEU A 145 -11.49 9.94 1.94
CA LEU A 145 -11.73 8.58 1.47
C LEU A 145 -13.10 8.44 0.80
N LEU A 146 -14.17 8.92 1.44
CA LEU A 146 -15.52 8.86 0.91
C LEU A 146 -15.66 9.59 -0.43
N ILE A 147 -15.04 10.77 -0.57
CA ILE A 147 -15.02 11.52 -1.83
C ILE A 147 -14.29 10.73 -2.92
N SER A 148 -13.11 10.18 -2.61
CA SER A 148 -12.34 9.39 -3.57
C SER A 148 -13.11 8.14 -4.03
N LEU A 149 -13.71 7.38 -3.12
CA LEU A 149 -14.50 6.19 -3.45
C LEU A 149 -15.76 6.54 -4.24
N HIS A 150 -16.47 7.61 -3.84
CA HIS A 150 -17.62 8.10 -4.57
C HIS A 150 -17.24 8.51 -5.99
N SER A 151 -16.10 9.16 -6.19
CA SER A 151 -15.62 9.49 -7.54
C SER A 151 -15.40 8.23 -8.37
N ILE A 152 -14.63 7.26 -7.87
CA ILE A 152 -14.32 6.01 -8.59
C ILE A 152 -15.61 5.29 -8.99
N LYS A 153 -16.56 5.16 -8.05
CA LYS A 153 -17.87 4.52 -8.29
C LYS A 153 -18.64 5.11 -9.48
N HIS A 154 -18.49 6.40 -9.76
CA HIS A 154 -19.24 7.10 -10.80
C HIS A 154 -18.44 7.38 -12.07
N THR A 155 -17.12 7.30 -12.02
CA THR A 155 -16.26 7.61 -13.18
C THR A 155 -15.64 6.38 -13.84
N ALA A 156 -15.53 5.26 -13.12
CA ALA A 156 -14.99 4.02 -13.68
C ALA A 156 -16.05 3.28 -14.52
N ASN A 157 -15.58 2.54 -15.53
CA ASN A 157 -16.46 1.78 -16.43
C ASN A 157 -17.16 0.63 -15.69
N ASP A 158 -18.32 0.19 -16.20
CA ASP A 158 -18.98 -1.01 -15.67
C ASP A 158 -18.06 -2.23 -15.82
N GLY A 159 -17.94 -3.04 -14.76
CA GLY A 159 -17.05 -4.20 -14.72
C GLY A 159 -15.58 -3.91 -14.45
N ASP A 160 -15.23 -2.65 -14.17
CA ASP A 160 -13.92 -2.28 -13.64
C ASP A 160 -13.78 -2.76 -12.19
N GLY A 161 -12.73 -3.52 -11.88
CA GLY A 161 -12.49 -4.05 -10.54
C GLY A 161 -12.35 -2.95 -9.47
N ASP A 162 -11.80 -1.79 -9.83
CA ASP A 162 -11.68 -0.66 -8.92
C ASP A 162 -13.05 -0.05 -8.58
N ARG A 163 -13.99 -0.09 -9.53
CA ARG A 163 -15.37 0.35 -9.30
C ARG A 163 -16.09 -0.54 -8.29
N GLU A 164 -16.00 -1.85 -8.48
CA GLU A 164 -16.66 -2.82 -7.61
C GLU A 164 -16.07 -2.74 -6.19
N LEU A 165 -14.73 -2.72 -6.09
CA LEU A 165 -14.04 -2.58 -4.81
C LEU A 165 -14.38 -1.25 -4.13
N ALA A 166 -14.38 -0.13 -4.88
CA ALA A 166 -14.77 1.17 -4.33
C ALA A 166 -16.20 1.19 -3.82
N THR A 167 -17.11 0.54 -4.54
CA THR A 167 -18.54 0.44 -4.18
C THR A 167 -18.71 -0.33 -2.87
N THR A 168 -18.12 -1.52 -2.76
CA THR A 168 -18.18 -2.34 -1.54
C THR A 168 -17.58 -1.62 -0.33
N VAL A 169 -16.40 -1.00 -0.49
CA VAL A 169 -15.75 -0.26 0.61
C VAL A 169 -16.59 0.96 1.03
N TYR A 170 -17.15 1.69 0.06
CA TYR A 170 -18.00 2.85 0.33
C TYR A 170 -19.23 2.46 1.15
N GLU A 171 -19.96 1.44 0.70
CA GLU A 171 -21.21 0.99 1.33
C GLU A 171 -20.98 0.49 2.76
N ARG A 172 -19.86 -0.20 3.00
CA ARG A 172 -19.54 -0.69 4.34
C ARG A 172 -19.11 0.40 5.31
N ILE A 173 -18.42 1.44 4.82
CA ILE A 173 -18.15 2.63 5.61
C ILE A 173 -19.47 3.36 5.92
N GLU A 174 -20.36 3.46 4.94
CA GLU A 174 -21.69 4.06 5.11
C GLU A 174 -22.52 3.33 6.17
N GLU A 175 -22.60 2.01 6.11
CA GLU A 175 -23.27 1.18 7.12
C GLU A 175 -22.69 1.43 8.52
N SER A 176 -21.35 1.43 8.64
CA SER A 176 -20.67 1.68 9.91
C SER A 176 -20.95 3.09 10.46
N LEU A 177 -21.05 4.10 9.59
CA LEU A 177 -21.28 5.49 9.99
C LEU A 177 -22.74 5.81 10.29
N THR A 178 -23.68 5.16 9.60
CA THR A 178 -25.13 5.34 9.83
C THR A 178 -25.58 4.68 11.13
N GLY A 179 -24.91 3.62 11.58
CA GLY A 179 -25.13 2.99 12.89
C GLY A 179 -24.64 3.79 14.10
N LEU A 180 -24.00 4.95 13.90
CA LEU A 180 -23.39 5.71 14.98
C LEU A 180 -24.42 6.44 15.85
N THR A 181 -24.35 6.19 17.15
CA THR A 181 -25.05 6.98 18.16
C THR A 181 -24.16 8.13 18.64
N PRO A 182 -24.72 9.27 19.09
CA PRO A 182 -23.96 10.38 19.68
C PRO A 182 -23.32 10.07 21.05
N SER A 183 -22.96 8.81 21.32
CA SER A 183 -22.51 8.32 22.63
C SER A 183 -21.04 8.64 22.95
N GLY A 184 -20.26 9.10 21.98
CA GLY A 184 -18.83 9.41 22.16
C GLY A 184 -17.89 8.20 22.11
N THR A 185 -18.42 7.01 21.84
CA THR A 185 -17.63 5.77 21.72
C THR A 185 -16.76 5.80 20.45
N PRO A 186 -15.49 5.36 20.52
CA PRO A 186 -14.65 5.19 19.33
C PRO A 186 -15.30 4.27 18.29
N VAL A 187 -15.28 4.69 17.03
CA VAL A 187 -15.88 3.94 15.92
C VAL A 187 -14.86 2.93 15.38
N THR A 188 -15.26 1.68 15.21
CA THR A 188 -14.47 0.69 14.46
C THR A 188 -15.18 0.34 13.16
N ILE A 189 -14.50 0.54 12.05
CA ILE A 189 -14.97 0.19 10.70
C ILE A 189 -14.20 -1.06 10.29
N THR A 190 -14.90 -2.19 10.11
CA THR A 190 -14.29 -3.45 9.69
C THR A 190 -14.60 -3.69 8.22
N LEU A 191 -13.57 -3.78 7.38
CA LEU A 191 -13.67 -4.09 5.93
C LEU A 191 -13.23 -5.52 5.61
N ASP A 192 -13.38 -6.43 6.56
CA ASP A 192 -12.90 -7.81 6.47
C ASP A 192 -14.01 -8.77 6.88
N ASP A 193 -14.42 -9.64 5.96
CA ASP A 193 -15.56 -10.56 6.06
C ASP A 193 -15.21 -11.92 6.67
N ARG A 194 -13.97 -12.12 7.12
CA ARG A 194 -13.57 -13.38 7.76
C ARG A 194 -14.55 -13.72 8.88
N THR A 195 -15.12 -14.92 8.82
CA THR A 195 -15.88 -15.48 9.93
C THR A 195 -14.94 -15.59 11.13
N ALA A 196 -15.40 -15.09 12.29
CA ALA A 196 -14.65 -15.27 13.53
C ALA A 196 -14.36 -16.77 13.70
N ALA A 197 -13.08 -17.12 13.88
CA ALA A 197 -12.76 -18.45 14.36
C ALA A 197 -13.55 -18.67 15.65
N PRO A 198 -14.20 -19.84 15.85
CA PRO A 198 -14.90 -20.10 17.09
C PRO A 198 -13.90 -19.90 18.22
N THR A 199 -14.12 -18.88 19.05
CA THR A 199 -13.46 -18.74 20.33
C THR A 199 -13.82 -19.99 21.12
N THR A 200 -12.96 -21.01 21.07
CA THR A 200 -12.96 -22.08 22.05
C THR A 200 -12.74 -21.37 23.39
N PRO A 201 -13.73 -21.37 24.29
CA PRO A 201 -13.52 -20.86 25.64
C PRO A 201 -12.33 -21.61 26.24
N PRO A 202 -11.46 -20.97 27.04
CA PRO A 202 -10.47 -21.71 27.79
C PRO A 202 -11.22 -22.77 28.58
N ALA A 203 -10.83 -24.04 28.39
CA ALA A 203 -11.41 -25.16 29.10
C ALA A 203 -11.48 -24.77 30.59
N ALA A 204 -12.71 -24.61 31.09
CA ALA A 204 -12.93 -24.57 32.51
C ALA A 204 -12.38 -25.90 33.03
N ASN A 205 -11.37 -25.83 33.89
CA ASN A 205 -10.91 -26.98 34.63
C ASN A 205 -12.14 -27.58 35.32
N ASP A 206 -12.57 -28.75 34.86
CA ASP A 206 -13.48 -29.62 35.58
C ASP A 206 -12.80 -30.03 36.88
N ALA A 207 -13.05 -29.26 37.92
CA ALA A 207 -12.80 -29.62 39.30
C ALA A 207 -14.16 -29.77 39.98
N GLU A 208 -14.82 -30.91 39.77
CA GLU A 208 -15.72 -31.48 40.78
C GLU A 208 -15.98 -32.96 40.46
N SER A 209 -15.27 -33.84 41.16
CA SER A 209 -15.70 -35.22 41.38
C SER A 209 -15.55 -35.46 42.86
N ASP A 210 -16.62 -35.25 43.60
CA ASP A 210 -16.78 -35.81 44.93
C ASP A 210 -18.28 -35.96 45.23
N ASP A 211 -18.83 -37.14 44.93
CA ASP A 211 -20.02 -37.66 45.60
C ASP A 211 -19.96 -39.21 45.52
N GLU A 212 -19.62 -39.84 46.63
CA GLU A 212 -19.79 -41.27 46.92
C GLU A 212 -20.92 -41.39 47.99
N PRO A 213 -21.47 -42.58 48.32
CA PRO A 213 -21.58 -43.86 47.61
C PRO A 213 -22.99 -44.50 47.74
N VAL A 214 -23.23 -45.65 47.08
CA VAL A 214 -23.59 -46.95 47.71
C VAL A 214 -24.21 -47.89 46.65
N ASN A 215 -23.60 -49.05 46.42
CA ASN A 215 -24.37 -50.27 46.26
C ASN A 215 -23.53 -51.53 46.47
N THR A 216 -24.13 -52.42 47.25
CA THR A 216 -23.62 -53.68 47.80
C THR A 216 -23.66 -54.84 46.80
N GLY A 217 -22.64 -55.71 46.81
CA GLY A 217 -22.80 -57.12 46.42
C GLY A 217 -21.63 -57.80 45.67
N THR A 218 -20.68 -58.34 46.45
CA THR A 218 -20.04 -59.69 46.36
C THR A 218 -19.38 -60.22 45.05
N PRO A 219 -18.22 -60.94 45.13
CA PRO A 219 -17.18 -61.02 44.09
C PRO A 219 -17.16 -62.37 43.30
N PRO A 220 -16.18 -62.62 42.39
CA PRO A 220 -15.01 -63.40 42.83
C PRO A 220 -13.65 -63.06 42.17
N ALA A 221 -12.60 -63.25 42.99
CA ALA A 221 -11.30 -63.90 42.76
C ALA A 221 -10.53 -63.70 41.42
N SER A 222 -9.28 -63.21 41.53
CA SER A 222 -8.09 -64.06 41.35
C SER A 222 -6.78 -63.28 41.59
N THR A 223 -6.08 -63.71 42.65
CA THR A 223 -4.63 -64.01 42.71
C THR A 223 -3.59 -62.90 42.44
N GLU A 224 -2.92 -62.53 43.55
CA GLU A 224 -1.53 -62.07 43.74
C GLU A 224 -0.49 -62.82 42.83
N PRO A 225 0.83 -62.45 42.74
CA PRO A 225 1.57 -61.75 43.79
C PRO A 225 2.76 -60.82 43.40
N ASP A 226 3.18 -60.08 44.43
CA ASP A 226 4.54 -59.78 44.91
C ASP A 226 5.60 -59.03 44.11
N THR A 227 6.48 -58.45 44.94
CA THR A 227 7.85 -57.89 44.73
C THR A 227 7.86 -56.36 44.57
N ASP A 228 8.49 -55.51 45.39
CA ASP A 228 9.26 -55.56 46.64
C ASP A 228 9.42 -54.07 47.07
N PRO A 229 9.51 -53.71 48.37
CA PRO A 229 9.48 -52.33 48.84
C PRO A 229 10.89 -51.74 49.02
N GLY A 230 11.14 -50.59 48.40
CA GLY A 230 12.32 -49.76 48.62
C GLY A 230 11.95 -48.48 49.34
N GLU A 231 11.86 -48.58 50.65
CA GLU A 231 11.71 -47.49 51.61
C GLU A 231 13.03 -46.68 51.71
N GLU A 232 12.99 -45.38 51.46
CA GLU A 232 13.80 -44.44 52.24
C GLU A 232 13.14 -43.05 52.27
N ALA A 233 12.71 -42.69 53.48
CA ALA A 233 12.50 -41.33 53.96
C ALA A 233 13.79 -40.51 53.74
N ASP A 234 13.82 -39.18 53.66
CA ASP A 234 13.21 -38.19 54.56
C ASP A 234 13.48 -36.77 53.95
N PRO A 235 13.15 -35.64 54.61
CA PRO A 235 12.56 -34.48 53.95
C PRO A 235 13.43 -33.21 54.18
N ALA A 236 12.80 -32.04 53.99
CA ALA A 236 13.24 -30.71 54.45
C ALA A 236 14.40 -30.09 53.65
N ALA A 237 14.53 -28.78 53.52
CA ALA A 237 13.72 -27.59 53.73
C ALA A 237 14.58 -26.41 53.25
N ALA A 238 13.93 -25.23 53.15
CA ALA A 238 14.50 -23.87 53.08
C ALA A 238 14.86 -23.33 51.69
#